data_AF-A0AAJ1QRK2-F1
#
_entry.id   AF-A0AAJ1QRK2-F1
#
_cell.length_a   1.000
_cell.length_b   1.000
_cell.length_c   1.000
_cell.angle_alpha   90.00
_cell.angle_beta   90.00
_cell.angle_gamma   90.00
#
_symmetry.space_group_name_H-M   'P 1'
#
loop_
_entity.id
_entity.type
_entity.pdbx_description
1 polymer ?
#
loop_
_entity_poly.entity_id
_entity_poly.type
_entity_poly.pdbx_seq_one_letter_code
_entity_poly.pdbx_strand_id
1 'polypeptide(L)'
;MANNNEKMSREEAGRKGGETTAKNHDKEFYQEIGQKGGEATSENHDKEFYQEIGQKGGEATSENHDKEFYQEIGQKGGEATSENHDKEFYQEIGKKGGEATSDSHGKEFYQEIGEKGGEARANQRDDSDDGKMSREEAGRKGGEKSRR
;
A
#
# COMPACT_ATOMS: atom_id res chain seq x y z
N MET A 1 48.86 -44.40 -4.78
CA MET A 1 48.07 -43.32 -5.39
C MET A 1 46.85 -43.12 -4.53
N ALA A 2 46.72 -41.97 -3.89
CA ALA A 2 45.60 -41.69 -2.99
C ALA A 2 44.40 -41.23 -3.81
N ASN A 3 43.28 -41.95 -3.69
CA ASN A 3 42.01 -41.56 -4.27
C ASN A 3 41.44 -40.37 -3.47
N ASN A 4 41.62 -39.16 -4.00
CA ASN A 4 40.93 -37.97 -3.50
C ASN A 4 39.45 -38.09 -3.88
N ASN A 5 38.65 -38.67 -2.97
CA ASN A 5 37.21 -38.62 -3.05
C ASN A 5 36.76 -37.24 -2.52
N GLU A 6 36.83 -36.21 -3.36
CA GLU A 6 36.30 -34.87 -3.09
C GLU A 6 34.77 -34.98 -2.95
N LYS A 7 34.34 -35.26 -1.73
CA LYS A 7 32.93 -35.36 -1.38
C LYS A 7 32.37 -33.95 -1.34
N MET A 8 31.56 -33.61 -2.34
CA MET A 8 30.86 -32.32 -2.44
C MET A 8 30.09 -32.01 -1.14
N SER A 9 30.15 -30.75 -0.69
CA SER A 9 29.38 -30.29 0.48
C SER A 9 27.87 -30.34 0.20
N ARG A 10 27.06 -30.48 1.25
CA ARG A 10 25.57 -30.45 1.13
C ARG A 10 25.08 -29.14 0.53
N GLU A 11 25.69 -28.03 0.91
CA GLU A 11 25.36 -26.69 0.37
C GLU A 11 25.69 -26.61 -1.12
N GLU A 12 26.84 -27.14 -1.51
CA GLU A 12 27.30 -27.13 -2.89
C GLU A 12 26.44 -28.04 -3.78
N ALA A 13 26.03 -29.21 -3.25
CA ALA A 13 25.08 -30.09 -3.90
C ALA A 13 23.70 -29.44 -4.05
N GLY A 14 23.22 -28.74 -3.01
CA GLY A 14 21.96 -28.01 -3.03
C GLY A 14 21.95 -26.89 -4.07
N ARG A 15 23.01 -26.06 -4.08
CA ARG A 15 23.19 -25.00 -5.08
C ARG A 15 23.22 -25.56 -6.51
N LYS A 16 24.02 -26.61 -6.74
CA LYS A 16 24.14 -27.23 -8.07
C LYS A 16 22.82 -27.87 -8.54
N GLY A 17 22.05 -28.45 -7.62
CA GLY A 17 20.70 -28.95 -7.89
C GLY A 17 19.73 -27.82 -8.27
N GLY A 18 19.76 -26.72 -7.52
CA GLY A 18 18.96 -25.52 -7.81
C GLY A 18 19.29 -24.90 -9.17
N GLU A 19 20.58 -24.73 -9.48
CA GLU A 19 21.03 -24.19 -10.77
C GLU A 19 20.63 -25.07 -11.96
N THR A 20 20.69 -26.40 -11.79
CA THR A 20 20.28 -27.35 -12.82
C THR A 20 18.77 -27.26 -13.06
N THR A 21 17.99 -27.16 -11.98
CA THR A 21 16.53 -26.99 -12.04
C THR A 21 16.16 -25.67 -12.69
N ALA A 22 16.83 -24.57 -12.35
CA ALA A 22 16.63 -23.24 -12.95
C ALA A 22 16.91 -23.21 -14.45
N LYS A 23 17.83 -24.03 -14.95
CA LYS A 23 18.16 -24.11 -16.39
C LYS A 23 17.17 -24.98 -17.17
N ASN A 24 16.56 -25.96 -16.54
CA ASN A 24 15.72 -26.97 -17.21
C ASN A 24 14.22 -26.67 -17.15
N HIS A 25 13.83 -25.69 -16.35
CA HIS A 25 12.43 -25.38 -16.11
C HIS A 25 12.11 -23.92 -16.39
N ASP A 26 10.90 -23.69 -16.87
CA ASP A 26 10.38 -22.39 -17.25
C ASP A 26 9.46 -21.81 -16.16
N LYS A 27 8.93 -20.62 -16.44
CA LYS A 27 8.06 -19.90 -15.51
C LYS A 27 6.83 -20.73 -15.11
N GLU A 28 6.25 -21.47 -16.05
CA GLU A 28 5.04 -22.27 -15.83
C GLU A 28 5.30 -23.39 -14.82
N PHE A 29 6.45 -24.08 -14.92
CA PHE A 29 6.86 -25.06 -13.92
C PHE A 29 6.91 -24.47 -12.50
N TYR A 30 7.53 -23.29 -12.34
CA TYR A 30 7.62 -22.64 -11.02
C TYR A 30 6.27 -22.19 -10.48
N GLN A 31 5.37 -21.75 -11.36
CA GLN A 31 4.00 -21.41 -10.98
C GLN A 31 3.23 -22.66 -10.52
N GLU A 32 3.34 -23.77 -11.26
CA GLU A 32 2.65 -25.01 -10.93
C GLU A 32 3.10 -25.58 -9.58
N ILE A 33 4.42 -25.66 -9.33
CA ILE A 33 4.92 -26.17 -8.05
C ILE A 33 4.61 -25.21 -6.90
N GLY A 34 4.59 -23.90 -7.16
CA GLY A 34 4.18 -22.88 -6.18
C GLY A 34 2.71 -23.02 -5.80
N GLN A 35 1.84 -23.21 -6.80
CA GLN A 35 0.41 -23.44 -6.58
C GLN A 35 0.19 -24.74 -5.79
N LYS A 36 0.81 -25.85 -6.19
CA LYS A 36 0.70 -27.13 -5.47
C LYS A 36 1.18 -27.04 -4.02
N GLY A 37 2.28 -26.32 -3.78
CA GLY A 37 2.76 -26.05 -2.43
C GLY A 37 1.77 -25.22 -1.60
N GLY A 38 1.17 -24.20 -2.22
CA GLY A 38 0.14 -23.37 -1.61
C GLY A 38 -1.14 -24.15 -1.27
N GLU A 39 -1.64 -24.98 -2.19
CA GLU A 39 -2.79 -25.86 -1.99
C GLU A 39 -2.53 -26.85 -0.86
N ALA A 40 -1.40 -27.56 -0.89
CA ALA A 40 -1.03 -28.49 0.19
C ALA A 40 -0.91 -27.79 1.55
N THR A 41 -0.41 -26.56 1.59
CA THR A 41 -0.36 -25.77 2.84
C THR A 41 -1.77 -25.40 3.28
N SER A 42 -2.63 -24.93 2.37
CA SER A 42 -4.00 -24.55 2.69
C SER A 42 -4.89 -25.72 3.13
N GLU A 43 -4.61 -26.94 2.66
CA GLU A 43 -5.34 -28.15 3.09
C GLU A 43 -4.95 -28.61 4.49
N ASN A 44 -3.69 -28.34 4.90
CA ASN A 44 -3.14 -28.83 6.17
C ASN A 44 -3.16 -27.78 7.31
N HIS A 45 -3.56 -26.55 7.00
CA HIS A 45 -3.52 -25.45 7.96
C HIS A 45 -4.86 -24.71 8.03
N ASP A 46 -5.20 -24.30 9.25
CA ASP A 46 -6.44 -23.60 9.54
C ASP A 46 -6.23 -22.08 9.59
N LYS A 47 -7.33 -21.36 9.86
CA LYS A 47 -7.32 -19.91 9.95
C LYS A 47 -6.34 -19.39 11.00
N GLU A 48 -6.18 -20.10 12.12
CA GLU A 48 -5.29 -19.70 13.22
C GLU A 48 -3.83 -19.73 12.79
N PHE A 49 -3.41 -20.76 12.04
CA PHE A 49 -2.07 -20.81 11.45
C PHE A 49 -1.77 -19.58 10.57
N TYR A 50 -2.70 -19.20 9.68
CA TYR A 50 -2.51 -18.05 8.81
C TYR A 50 -2.49 -16.72 9.58
N GLN A 51 -3.27 -16.61 10.66
CA GLN A 51 -3.22 -15.45 11.54
C GLN A 51 -1.88 -15.36 12.26
N GLU A 52 -1.36 -16.47 12.78
CA GLU A 52 -0.09 -16.52 13.51
C GLU A 52 1.09 -16.14 12.60
N ILE A 53 1.18 -16.71 11.40
CA ILE A 53 2.27 -16.38 10.47
C ILE A 53 2.16 -14.93 9.96
N GLY A 54 0.94 -14.43 9.77
CA GLY A 54 0.70 -13.04 9.40
C GLY A 54 1.12 -12.08 10.49
N GLN A 55 0.80 -12.39 11.76
CA GLN A 55 1.22 -11.61 12.91
C GLN A 55 2.74 -11.60 13.05
N LYS A 56 3.39 -12.77 12.96
CA LYS A 56 4.86 -12.88 13.01
C LYS A 56 5.54 -12.09 11.89
N GLY A 57 5.01 -12.15 10.67
CA GLY A 57 5.52 -11.36 9.55
C GLY A 57 5.36 -9.86 9.76
N GLY A 58 4.23 -9.43 10.33
CA GLY A 58 3.98 -8.03 10.67
C GLY A 58 4.90 -7.53 11.79
N GLU A 59 5.09 -8.33 12.84
CA GLU A 59 5.97 -8.03 13.98
C GLU A 59 7.42 -7.90 13.51
N ALA A 60 7.93 -8.89 12.76
CA ALA A 60 9.27 -8.82 12.19
C ALA A 60 9.48 -7.59 11.28
N THR A 61 8.45 -7.21 10.52
CA THR A 61 8.50 -5.99 9.70
C THR A 61 8.56 -4.75 10.59
N SER A 62 7.71 -4.66 11.61
CA SER A 62 7.66 -3.52 12.53
C SER A 62 8.91 -3.38 13.39
N GLU A 63 9.60 -4.47 13.70
CA GLU A 63 10.88 -4.45 14.43
C GLU A 63 12.03 -3.95 13.57
N ASN A 64 12.02 -4.24 12.26
CA ASN A 64 13.10 -3.92 11.34
C ASN A 64 12.92 -2.60 10.59
N HIS A 65 11.75 -1.96 10.71
CA HIS A 65 11.42 -0.77 9.97
C HIS A 65 10.91 0.36 10.87
N ASP A 66 11.35 1.57 10.56
CA ASP A 66 11.01 2.78 11.30
C ASP A 66 9.86 3.55 10.63
N LYS A 67 9.49 4.67 11.26
CA LYS A 67 8.41 5.54 10.78
C LYS A 67 8.66 6.05 9.35
N GLU A 68 9.91 6.30 8.99
CA GLU A 68 10.29 6.82 7.66
C GLU A 68 10.02 5.77 6.58
N PHE A 69 10.34 4.50 6.82
CA PHE A 69 9.99 3.41 5.93
C PHE A 69 8.48 3.34 5.64
N TYR A 70 7.64 3.42 6.68
CA TYR A 70 6.18 3.38 6.51
C TYR A 70 5.63 4.60 5.76
N GLN A 71 6.24 5.78 5.95
CA GLN A 71 5.90 6.98 5.19
C GLN A 71 6.26 6.81 3.71
N GLU A 72 7.45 6.29 3.41
CA GLU A 72 7.93 6.08 2.06
C GLU A 72 7.06 5.08 1.28
N ILE A 73 6.74 3.92 1.86
CA ILE A 73 5.88 2.93 1.19
C ILE A 73 4.44 3.45 1.04
N GLY A 74 3.95 4.24 1.99
CA GLY A 74 2.65 4.88 1.90
C GLY A 74 2.59 5.91 0.77
N GLN A 75 3.63 6.74 0.64
CA GLN A 75 3.76 7.70 -0.45
C GLN A 75 3.83 6.98 -1.81
N LYS A 76 4.70 5.98 -1.94
CA LYS A 76 4.84 5.18 -3.18
C LYS A 76 3.53 4.49 -3.57
N GLY A 77 2.80 3.94 -2.59
CA GLY A 77 1.48 3.34 -2.82
C GLY A 77 0.46 4.39 -3.29
N GLY A 78 0.47 5.58 -2.70
CA GLY A 78 -0.37 6.70 -3.10
C GLY A 78 -0.07 7.20 -4.52
N GLU A 79 1.22 7.39 -4.84
CA GLU A 79 1.68 7.80 -6.17
C GLU A 79 1.28 6.76 -7.22
N ALA A 80 1.59 5.48 -7.01
CA ALA A 80 1.21 4.41 -7.92
C ALA A 80 -0.32 4.32 -8.12
N THR A 81 -1.10 4.56 -7.06
CA THR A 81 -2.57 4.62 -7.18
C THR A 81 -2.98 5.81 -8.04
N SER A 82 -2.41 6.99 -7.80
CA SER A 82 -2.75 8.21 -8.54
C SER A 82 -2.34 8.19 -10.01
N GLU A 83 -1.27 7.47 -10.35
CA GLU A 83 -0.81 7.29 -11.72
C GLU A 83 -1.72 6.33 -12.51
N ASN A 84 -2.27 5.32 -11.84
CA ASN A 84 -3.06 4.26 -12.49
C ASN A 84 -4.58 4.50 -12.42
N HIS A 85 -5.02 5.53 -11.70
CA HIS A 85 -6.44 5.77 -11.46
C HIS A 85 -6.86 7.21 -11.76
N ASP A 86 -8.01 7.33 -12.38
CA ASP A 86 -8.60 8.58 -12.82
C ASP A 86 -9.63 9.13 -11.81
N LYS A 87 -10.19 10.29 -12.13
CA LYS A 87 -11.14 11.00 -11.27
C LYS A 87 -12.37 10.15 -10.95
N GLU A 88 -12.80 9.29 -11.87
CA GLU A 88 -13.96 8.42 -11.70
C GLU A 88 -13.70 7.34 -10.65
N PHE A 89 -12.50 6.72 -10.66
CA PHE A 89 -12.09 5.78 -9.61
C PHE A 89 -12.18 6.39 -8.20
N TYR A 90 -11.64 7.60 -8.01
CA TYR A 90 -11.67 8.27 -6.71
C TYR A 90 -13.10 8.66 -6.27
N GLN A 91 -13.97 9.01 -7.22
CA GLN A 91 -15.38 9.25 -6.94
C GLN A 91 -16.12 7.98 -6.53
N GLU A 92 -15.84 6.87 -7.21
CA GLU A 92 -16.47 5.58 -6.93
C GLU A 92 -16.06 5.05 -5.55
N ILE A 93 -14.77 5.03 -5.22
CA ILE A 93 -14.32 4.58 -3.89
C ILE A 93 -14.79 5.52 -2.79
N GLY A 94 -14.85 6.83 -3.05
CA GLY A 94 -15.40 7.81 -2.11
C GLY A 94 -16.88 7.60 -1.85
N LYS A 95 -17.66 7.28 -2.91
CA LYS A 95 -19.08 6.95 -2.79
C LYS A 95 -19.29 5.65 -2.02
N LYS A 96 -18.55 4.59 -2.35
CA LYS A 96 -18.63 3.30 -1.63
C LYS A 96 -18.24 3.43 -0.16
N GLY A 97 -17.19 4.18 0.15
CA GLY A 97 -16.78 4.48 1.52
C GLY A 97 -17.83 5.31 2.27
N GLY A 98 -18.45 6.28 1.59
CA GLY A 98 -19.56 7.07 2.11
C GLY A 98 -20.80 6.23 2.41
N GLU A 99 -21.21 5.33 1.51
CA GLU A 99 -22.34 4.42 1.71
C GLU A 99 -22.07 3.46 2.88
N ALA A 100 -20.91 2.79 2.91
CA ALA A 100 -20.54 1.88 4.00
C ALA A 100 -20.49 2.57 5.38
N THR A 101 -20.03 3.83 5.41
CA THR A 101 -20.01 4.65 6.62
C THR A 101 -21.44 5.06 7.02
N SER A 102 -22.28 5.45 6.07
CA SER A 102 -23.66 5.87 6.34
C SER A 102 -24.53 4.73 6.83
N ASP A 103 -24.24 3.52 6.36
CA ASP A 103 -24.95 2.30 6.75
C ASP A 103 -24.58 1.85 8.18
N SER A 104 -23.40 2.25 8.67
CA SER A 104 -22.87 1.85 9.98
C SER A 104 -22.87 2.97 11.03
N HIS A 105 -22.88 4.24 10.62
CA HIS A 105 -22.70 5.39 11.49
C HIS A 105 -23.72 6.52 11.21
N GLY A 106 -24.23 7.12 12.29
CA GLY A 106 -25.22 8.21 12.23
C GLY A 106 -24.61 9.58 11.92
N LYS A 107 -25.45 10.62 11.94
CA LYS A 107 -25.08 12.03 11.65
C LYS A 107 -23.88 12.56 12.44
N GLU A 108 -23.72 12.10 13.67
CA GLU A 108 -22.65 12.57 14.59
C GLU A 108 -21.26 12.19 14.08
N PHE A 109 -21.11 11.02 13.45
CA PHE A 109 -19.86 10.57 12.85
C PHE A 109 -19.42 11.48 11.69
N TYR A 110 -20.36 11.89 10.83
CA TYR A 110 -20.09 12.79 9.72
C TYR A 110 -19.70 14.21 10.16
N GLN A 111 -20.26 14.67 11.29
CA GLN A 111 -19.87 15.95 11.87
C GLN A 111 -18.43 15.90 12.40
N GLU A 112 -18.07 14.83 13.11
CA GLU A 112 -16.73 14.66 13.67
C GLU A 112 -15.63 14.54 12.61
N ILE A 113 -15.83 13.71 11.57
CA ILE A 113 -14.85 13.60 10.47
C ILE A 113 -14.80 14.88 9.62
N GLY A 114 -15.92 15.59 9.51
CA GLY A 114 -16.00 16.88 8.81
C GLY A 114 -15.24 17.98 9.53
N GLU A 115 -15.34 18.02 10.86
CA GLU A 115 -14.59 18.93 11.73
C GLU A 115 -13.09 18.62 11.66
N LYS A 116 -12.70 17.35 11.85
CA LYS A 116 -11.29 16.92 11.75
C LYS A 116 -10.68 17.19 10.37
N GLY A 117 -11.44 16.97 9.29
CA GLY A 117 -11.01 17.29 7.92
C GLY A 117 -10.92 18.79 7.66
N GLY A 118 -11.80 19.59 8.28
CA GLY A 118 -11.78 21.05 8.23
C GLY A 118 -10.57 21.64 8.97
N GLU A 119 -10.30 21.15 10.18
CA GLU A 119 -9.14 21.54 11.00
C GLU A 119 -7.81 21.21 10.30
N ALA A 120 -7.68 20.03 9.69
CA ALA A 120 -6.48 19.66 8.93
C ALA A 120 -6.19 20.63 7.77
N ARG A 121 -7.24 21.13 7.08
CA ARG A 121 -7.11 22.14 6.02
C ARG A 121 -6.84 23.55 6.56
N ALA A 122 -7.37 23.88 7.73
CA ALA A 122 -7.11 25.16 8.38
C ALA A 122 -5.65 25.25 8.83
N ASN A 123 -5.13 24.19 9.47
CA ASN A 123 -3.74 24.12 9.90
C ASN A 123 -2.75 24.20 8.72
N GLN A 124 -3.06 23.56 7.58
CA GLN A 124 -2.27 23.71 6.35
C GLN A 124 -2.26 25.13 5.76
N ARG A 125 -3.29 25.94 6.04
CA ARG A 125 -3.38 27.33 5.55
C ARG A 125 -2.63 28.31 6.44
N ASP A 126 -2.44 28.02 7.71
CA ASP A 126 -1.69 28.88 8.63
C ASP A 126 -0.16 28.69 8.49
N ASP A 127 0.32 27.54 8.02
CA ASP A 127 1.73 27.34 7.65
C ASP A 127 2.13 28.00 6.31
N SER A 128 1.16 28.54 5.56
CA SER A 128 1.37 29.26 4.28
C SER A 128 0.90 30.71 4.36
N ASP A 129 1.21 31.40 5.46
CA ASP A 129 1.00 32.85 5.57
C ASP A 129 2.04 33.62 4.74
N ASP A 130 1.93 33.51 3.42
CA ASP A 130 2.47 34.51 2.51
C ASP A 130 1.48 34.71 1.36
N GLY A 131 0.61 35.72 1.52
CA GLY A 131 -0.28 36.18 0.44
C GLY A 131 -1.78 36.17 0.74
N LYS A 132 -2.23 36.55 1.94
CA LYS A 132 -3.64 36.89 2.17
C LYS A 132 -3.97 38.25 1.52
N MET A 133 -4.36 38.24 0.24
CA MET A 133 -5.08 39.37 -0.35
C MET A 133 -6.41 39.55 0.39
N SER A 134 -6.64 40.73 0.95
CA SER A 134 -7.85 41.03 1.71
C SER A 134 -9.09 40.96 0.82
N ARG A 135 -10.20 40.50 1.41
CA ARG A 135 -11.53 40.33 0.79
C ARG A 135 -12.07 41.60 0.10
N GLU A 136 -11.46 42.74 0.38
CA GLU A 136 -11.84 44.06 -0.13
C GLU A 136 -11.33 44.33 -1.56
N GLU A 137 -10.27 43.64 -2.00
CA GLU A 137 -9.69 43.81 -3.35
C GLU A 137 -10.36 42.90 -4.40
N ALA A 138 -10.85 41.72 -4.01
CA ALA A 138 -11.56 40.80 -4.90
C ALA A 138 -12.89 41.36 -5.43
N GLY A 139 -13.53 42.27 -4.68
CA GLY A 139 -14.79 42.91 -5.10
C GLY A 139 -14.61 44.01 -6.15
N ARG A 140 -13.43 44.64 -6.24
CA ARG A 140 -13.22 45.77 -7.17
C ARG A 140 -12.83 45.34 -8.58
N LYS A 141 -12.19 44.19 -8.77
CA LYS A 141 -11.73 43.71 -10.09
C LYS A 141 -12.74 42.83 -10.86
N GLY A 142 -13.81 42.36 -10.23
CA GLY A 142 -14.86 41.56 -10.89
C GLY A 142 -15.93 42.36 -11.64
N GLY A 143 -15.99 43.69 -11.44
CA GLY A 143 -17.09 44.55 -11.89
C GLY A 143 -16.91 45.30 -13.22
N GLU A 144 -15.78 45.17 -13.91
CA GLU A 144 -15.47 46.01 -15.09
C GLU A 144 -15.35 45.25 -16.43
N LYS A 145 -15.79 43.99 -16.51
CA LYS A 145 -15.89 43.24 -17.78
C LYS A 145 -17.31 42.77 -18.11
N SER A 146 -18.31 43.58 -17.77
CA SER A 146 -19.65 43.44 -18.34
C SER A 146 -20.24 44.83 -18.56
N ARG A 147 -19.73 45.53 -19.59
CA ARG A 147 -20.37 46.66 -20.30
C ARG A 147 -19.39 47.21 -21.35
N ARG A 148 -19.34 46.56 -22.51
CA ARG A 148 -19.41 47.17 -23.86
C ARG A 148 -19.29 46.06 -24.90
#